data_AF-A0A2S2CLK8-F1
#
_entry.id   AF-A0A2S2CLK8-F1
#
_cell.length_a   1.000
_cell.length_b   1.000
_cell.length_c   1.000
_cell.angle_alpha   90.00
_cell.angle_beta   90.00
_cell.angle_gamma   90.00
#
_symmetry.space_group_name_H-M   'P 1'
#
loop_
_entity.id
_entity.type
_entity.pdbx_description
1 polymer ?
#
loop_
_entity_poly.entity_id
_entity_poly.type
_entity_poly.pdbx_seq_one_letter_code
_entity_poly.pdbx_strand_id
1 'polypeptide(L)' 'MAVADFVPGVDRLALSDPSIGLATVIASARVSGGSTILDLRPGSSVTILGRTGDVSRWFG' A
#
# COMPACT_ATOMS: atom_id res chain seq x y z
N MET A 1 -4.90 -0.85 -9.46
CA MET A 1 -4.90 -2.29 -9.11
C MET A 1 -5.49 -2.46 -7.71
N ALA A 2 -6.05 -3.62 -7.36
CA ALA A 2 -6.54 -3.91 -6.01
C ALA A 2 -5.90 -5.19 -5.45
N VAL A 3 -5.69 -5.22 -4.13
CA VAL A 3 -5.27 -6.39 -3.36
C VAL A 3 -6.38 -6.69 -2.37
N ALA A 4 -6.94 -7.90 -2.46
CA ALA A 4 -7.93 -8.42 -1.52
C ALA A 4 -7.24 -9.33 -0.49
N ASP A 5 -7.92 -9.59 0.63
CA ASP A 5 -7.53 -10.56 1.67
C ASP A 5 -6.15 -10.36 2.32
N PHE A 6 -5.49 -9.22 2.10
CA PHE A 6 -4.26 -8.87 2.81
C PHE A 6 -4.51 -8.81 4.33
N VAL A 7 -3.72 -9.54 5.10
CA VAL A 7 -3.78 -9.57 6.57
C VAL A 7 -2.52 -8.91 7.15
N PRO A 8 -2.60 -7.66 7.64
CA PRO A 8 -1.47 -6.98 8.28
C PRO A 8 -0.85 -7.81 9.41
N GLY A 9 0.48 -7.93 9.39
CA GLY A 9 1.22 -8.70 10.38
C GLY A 9 1.35 -10.20 10.08
N VAL A 10 0.56 -10.71 9.13
CA VAL A 10 0.72 -12.07 8.56
C VAL A 10 1.34 -11.97 7.17
N ASP A 11 0.78 -11.11 6.31
CA ASP A 11 1.25 -10.86 4.96
C ASP A 11 2.21 -9.67 4.88
N ARG A 12 3.01 -9.63 3.81
CA ARG A 12 3.95 -8.54 3.48
C ARG A 12 3.77 -8.07 2.05
N LEU A 13 3.88 -6.76 1.85
CA LEU A 13 3.99 -6.13 0.54
C LEU A 13 5.45 -5.94 0.18
N ALA A 14 5.76 -6.16 -1.10
CA ALA A 14 7.09 -5.91 -1.66
C ALA A 14 6.97 -5.05 -2.92
N LEU A 15 7.97 -4.20 -3.15
CA LEU A 15 8.13 -3.41 -4.36
C LEU A 15 9.35 -3.93 -5.11
N SER A 16 9.18 -4.35 -6.37
CA SER A 16 10.26 -4.90 -7.18
C SER A 16 10.87 -3.90 -8.17
N ASP A 17 10.18 -2.80 -8.45
CA ASP A 17 10.67 -1.78 -9.37
C ASP A 17 11.55 -0.76 -8.64
N PRO A 18 12.85 -0.65 -9.01
CA PRO A 18 13.82 0.18 -8.30
C PRO A 18 13.56 1.69 -8.43
N SER A 19 12.71 2.12 -9.36
CA SER A 19 12.34 3.54 -9.50
C SER A 19 11.19 3.95 -8.57
N ILE A 20 10.61 3.01 -7.80
CA ILE A 20 9.58 3.29 -6.81
C ILE A 20 10.24 3.46 -5.44
N GLY A 21 10.10 4.65 -4.84
CA GLY A 21 10.58 4.93 -3.50
C GLY A 21 9.61 4.45 -2.42
N LEU A 22 10.02 3.47 -1.62
CA LEU A 22 9.19 2.91 -0.53
C LEU A 22 8.68 3.99 0.44
N ALA A 23 9.54 4.93 0.85
CA ALA A 23 9.17 6.02 1.73
C ALA A 23 8.06 6.91 1.12
N THR A 24 8.15 7.19 -0.20
CA THR A 24 7.14 7.96 -0.93
C THR A 24 5.81 7.22 -1.01
N VAL A 25 5.83 5.90 -1.21
CA VAL A 25 4.63 5.05 -1.23
C VAL A 25 3.95 5.03 0.15
N ILE A 26 4.71 4.90 1.23
CA ILE A 26 4.16 4.94 2.58
C ILE A 26 3.57 6.32 2.88
N ALA A 27 4.26 7.40 2.49
CA ALA A 27 3.80 8.77 2.70
C ALA A 27 2.55 9.14 1.87
N SER A 28 2.29 8.46 0.76
CA SER A 28 1.11 8.69 -0.09
C SER A 28 -0.15 7.98 0.41
N ALA A 29 -0.03 7.15 1.45
CA ALA A 29 -1.13 6.36 1.98
C ALA A 29 -2.31 7.24 2.38
N ARG A 30 -3.48 6.92 1.83
CA ARG A 30 -4.76 7.56 2.18
C ARG A 30 -5.87 6.53 2.32
N VAL A 31 -6.84 6.82 3.16
CA VAL A 31 -8.02 5.96 3.35
C VAL A 31 -9.18 6.45 2.50
N SER A 32 -9.82 5.54 1.78
CA SER A 32 -11.06 5.79 1.05
C SER A 32 -11.97 4.57 1.16
N GLY A 33 -13.22 4.77 1.61
CA GLY A 33 -14.19 3.67 1.75
C GLY A 33 -13.72 2.50 2.61
N GLY A 34 -12.96 2.77 3.68
CA GLY A 34 -12.39 1.72 4.56
C GLY A 34 -11.23 0.93 3.95
N SER A 35 -10.71 1.35 2.80
CA SER A 35 -9.55 0.76 2.13
C SER A 35 -8.39 1.75 2.10
N THR A 36 -7.16 1.26 2.13
CA THR A 36 -5.96 2.09 1.96
C THR A 36 -5.57 2.14 0.49
N ILE A 37 -5.35 3.34 -0.03
CA ILE A 37 -4.79 3.58 -1.36
C ILE A 37 -3.34 4.04 -1.20
N LEU A 38 -2.44 3.39 -1.93
CA LEU A 38 -1.03 3.74 -2.01
C LEU A 38 -0.71 4.19 -3.43
N ASP A 39 -0.18 5.39 -3.59
CA ASP A 39 0.28 5.86 -4.89
C ASP A 39 1.71 5.37 -5.13
N LEU A 40 1.90 4.65 -6.23
CA LEU A 40 3.18 4.08 -6.66
C LEU A 40 3.97 5.08 -7.49
N ARG A 41 3.26 5.82 -8.35
CA ARG A 41 3.74 6.86 -9.26
C ARG A 41 2.58 7.79 -9.63
N PRO A 42 2.84 8.96 -10.23
CA PRO A 42 1.77 9.78 -10.80
C PRO A 42 0.84 8.95 -11.71
N GLY A 43 -0.45 8.94 -11.41
CA GLY A 43 -1.46 8.19 -12.15
C GLY A 43 -1.50 6.67 -11.88
N SER A 44 -0.68 6.14 -10.98
CA SER A 44 -0.65 4.71 -10.65
C SER A 44 -0.81 4.48 -9.15
N SER A 45 -1.81 3.68 -8.78
CA SER A 45 -2.07 3.32 -7.39
C SER A 45 -2.48 1.86 -7.21
N VAL A 46 -2.26 1.38 -5.99
CA VAL A 46 -2.79 0.11 -5.50
C VAL A 46 -3.75 0.40 -4.35
N THR A 47 -4.90 -0.30 -4.33
CA THR A 47 -5.86 -0.24 -3.23
C THR A 47 -5.82 -1.55 -2.45
N ILE A 48 -5.60 -1.47 -1.14
CA ILE A 48 -5.68 -2.61 -0.22
C ILE A 48 -7.08 -2.62 0.37
N LEU A 49 -7.90 -3.58 -0.06
CA LEU A 49 -9.33 -3.57 0.21
C LEU A 49 -9.62 -3.87 1.68
N GLY A 50 -10.45 -3.03 2.31
CA GLY A 50 -10.92 -3.24 3.69
C GLY A 50 -9.82 -3.17 4.75
N ARG A 51 -8.66 -2.60 4.44
CA ARG A 51 -7.52 -2.45 5.36
C ARG A 51 -7.15 -1.00 5.54
N THR A 52 -6.94 -0.63 6.80
CA THR A 52 -6.47 0.68 7.27
C THR A 52 -5.44 0.48 8.38
N GLY A 53 -4.62 1.48 8.67
CA GLY A 53 -3.68 1.46 9.79
C GLY A 53 -2.28 1.94 9.41
N ASP A 54 -1.29 1.52 10.19
CA ASP A 54 0.12 1.86 9.95
C ASP A 54 0.68 1.07 8.76
N VAL A 55 0.70 1.73 7.61
CA VAL A 55 1.16 1.16 6.33
C VAL A 55 2.63 0.79 6.36
N SER A 56 3.46 1.46 7.16
CA SER A 56 4.90 1.15 7.23
C SER A 56 5.15 -0.29 7.68
N ARG A 57 4.25 -0.83 8.52
CA ARG A 57 4.29 -2.20 9.03
C ARG A 57 3.87 -3.26 8.03
N TRP A 58 3.37 -2.88 6.85
CA TRP A 58 2.94 -3.81 5.82
C TRP A 58 4.10 -4.21 4.90
N PHE A 59 5.15 -3.40 4.90
CA PHE A 59 6.41 -3.67 4.22
C PHE A 59 7.41 -4.29 5.20
N GLY A 60 8.43 -4.95 4.67
CA GLY A 60 9.46 -5.65 5.46
C GLY A 60 9.70 -7.06 4.95
#